data_AF-A0A1J7IH47-F1
#
_entry.id   AF-A0A1J7IH47-F1
#
_cell.length_a   1.000
_cell.length_b   1.000
_cell.length_c   1.000
_cell.angle_alpha   90.00
_cell.angle_beta   90.00
_cell.angle_gamma   90.00
#
_symmetry.space_group_name_H-M   'P 1'
#
loop_
_entity.id
_entity.type
_entity.pdbx_description
1 polymer ?
#
loop_
_entity_poly.entity_id
_entity_poly.type
_entity_poly.pdbx_seq_one_letter_code
_entity_poly.pdbx_strand_id
1 'polypeptide(L)'
;MLFASWFHCHKAAPKLAWFQDVESMLNHHFAGLLGLGPLSWVGHQVSWAGHQVHVSLPINQFLNAGVDPKEIPLPHEFILNRDLLAQLYPSFAEGATPFFTLNWSKYAEFLTFRGGLDPVTGGLWLTDIAHHHLAIAILFLIAGHMYRTNWGIGHGIKDILEAHKGPFTGQGHKGLYEILTTSWHAQLSINLAMLGSLTIVVAHHMYSMPPYPYLATDYGTQLSLFTHHMWIDGFLIVGAAAHATIFMVRDYDPTTRYNDLLDCVLRHRDTIISHLNWGPQDMFSDTAIQLQPVFAQWIQNTHALAPGTTTPGASISTSLTWGGGDLVAVGGKVALLPIPLGTADFLVHHIHAFTIHVTILILLKGVLFARSS
;
A
#
# COMPACT_ATOMS: atom_id res chain seq x y z
N MET A 1 -13.74 -15.05 16.28
CA MET A 1 -14.56 -14.05 15.56
C MET A 1 -16.05 -14.19 15.82
N LEU A 2 -16.71 -15.34 15.56
CA LEU A 2 -18.17 -15.48 15.72
C LEU A 2 -18.69 -15.20 17.14
N PHE A 3 -18.00 -15.69 18.18
CA PHE A 3 -18.40 -15.40 19.57
C PHE A 3 -18.32 -13.91 19.91
N ALA A 4 -17.25 -13.22 19.48
CA ALA A 4 -17.10 -11.78 19.70
C ALA A 4 -18.22 -10.99 19.00
N SER A 5 -18.60 -11.37 17.78
CA SER A 5 -19.75 -10.78 17.08
C SER A 5 -21.06 -11.01 17.84
N TRP A 6 -21.35 -12.25 18.24
CA TRP A 6 -22.53 -12.55 19.05
C TRP A 6 -22.54 -11.74 20.35
N PHE A 7 -21.40 -11.67 21.05
CA PHE A 7 -21.24 -10.96 22.31
C PHE A 7 -21.48 -9.46 22.15
N HIS A 8 -20.85 -8.81 21.18
CA HIS A 8 -21.03 -7.38 20.91
C HIS A 8 -22.37 -7.02 20.27
N CYS A 9 -23.15 -8.00 19.81
CA CYS A 9 -24.51 -7.78 19.34
C CYS A 9 -25.56 -8.00 20.44
N HIS A 10 -25.42 -9.07 21.23
CA HIS A 10 -26.48 -9.54 22.15
C HIS A 10 -26.18 -9.31 23.64
N LYS A 11 -24.91 -9.13 24.03
CA LYS A 11 -24.51 -9.02 25.44
C LYS A 11 -23.94 -7.65 25.80
N ALA A 12 -23.06 -7.12 24.96
CA ALA A 12 -22.36 -5.86 25.21
C ALA A 12 -22.32 -5.00 23.94
N ALA A 13 -23.50 -4.52 23.53
CA ALA A 13 -23.64 -3.61 22.39
C ALA A 13 -23.00 -2.25 22.69
N PRO A 14 -21.98 -1.81 21.92
CA PRO A 14 -21.39 -0.49 22.10
C PRO A 14 -22.39 0.62 21.77
N LYS A 15 -22.23 1.77 22.43
CA LYS A 15 -23.03 2.98 22.16
C LYS A 15 -22.46 3.75 20.97
N LEU A 16 -23.28 4.60 20.34
CA LEU A 16 -22.86 5.41 19.19
C LEU A 16 -21.60 6.25 19.44
N ALA A 17 -21.47 6.83 20.64
CA ALA A 17 -20.29 7.61 21.03
C ALA A 17 -18.97 6.83 20.92
N TRP A 18 -19.01 5.50 21.10
CA TRP A 18 -17.83 4.64 20.92
C TRP A 18 -17.44 4.51 19.44
N PHE A 19 -18.42 4.39 18.54
CA PHE A 19 -18.17 4.33 17.10
C PHE A 19 -17.71 5.67 16.51
N GLN A 20 -18.12 6.78 17.12
CA GLN A 20 -17.78 8.13 16.67
C GLN A 20 -16.47 8.68 17.28
N ASP A 21 -15.81 7.92 18.16
CA ASP A 21 -14.49 8.25 18.70
C ASP A 21 -13.39 7.93 17.67
N VAL A 22 -13.35 8.75 16.62
CA VAL A 22 -12.49 8.56 15.45
C VAL A 22 -11.01 8.79 15.75
N GLU A 23 -10.68 9.72 16.64
CA GLU A 23 -9.30 9.93 17.10
C GLU A 23 -8.75 8.70 17.79
N SER A 24 -9.51 8.11 18.71
CA SER A 24 -9.13 6.85 19.37
C SER A 24 -9.01 5.72 18.36
N MET A 25 -10.00 5.55 17.49
CA MET A 25 -9.99 4.51 16.45
C MET A 25 -8.74 4.60 15.57
N LEU A 26 -8.40 5.80 15.05
CA LEU A 26 -7.23 5.99 14.19
C LEU A 26 -5.92 5.74 14.94
N ASN A 27 -5.77 6.25 16.17
CA ASN A 27 -4.57 5.99 16.98
C ASN A 27 -4.36 4.49 17.21
N HIS A 28 -5.43 3.76 17.57
CA HIS A 28 -5.36 2.31 17.79
C HIS A 28 -5.14 1.53 16.48
N HIS A 29 -5.70 1.97 15.36
CA HIS A 29 -5.45 1.32 14.07
C HIS A 29 -4.02 1.58 13.57
N PHE A 30 -3.50 2.80 13.67
CA PHE A 30 -2.12 3.08 13.26
C PHE A 30 -1.11 2.43 14.21
N ALA A 31 -1.10 2.76 15.49
CA ALA A 31 -0.09 2.23 16.41
C ALA A 31 -0.35 0.76 16.77
N GLY A 32 -1.60 0.40 17.06
CA GLY A 32 -1.96 -0.95 17.50
C GLY A 32 -2.01 -1.96 16.35
N LEU A 33 -2.92 -1.76 15.40
CA LEU A 33 -3.14 -2.71 14.31
C LEU A 33 -1.95 -2.71 13.33
N LEU A 34 -1.58 -1.56 12.76
CA LEU A 34 -0.53 -1.48 11.74
C LEU A 34 0.89 -1.48 12.33
N GLY A 35 1.09 -0.92 13.52
CA GLY A 35 2.38 -0.91 14.21
C GLY A 35 2.70 -2.21 14.96
N LEU A 36 1.95 -2.53 16.03
CA LEU A 36 2.26 -3.62 16.98
C LEU A 36 1.84 -5.02 16.50
N GLY A 37 0.61 -5.15 15.98
CA GLY A 37 -0.01 -6.34 15.37
C GLY A 37 0.49 -7.73 15.80
N PRO A 38 0.00 -8.32 16.92
CA PRO A 38 0.42 -9.62 17.47
C PRO A 38 -0.08 -10.91 16.74
N LEU A 39 -0.67 -10.82 15.54
CA LEU A 39 -1.30 -11.96 14.83
C LEU A 39 -0.91 -12.04 13.35
N SER A 40 0.27 -12.58 13.06
CA SER A 40 1.03 -12.81 11.81
C SER A 40 0.40 -12.77 10.37
N TRP A 41 -0.76 -12.18 10.05
CA TRP A 41 -1.39 -12.40 8.73
C TRP A 41 -1.99 -11.22 7.94
N VAL A 42 -2.43 -10.10 8.53
CA VAL A 42 -2.81 -8.88 7.78
C VAL A 42 -2.60 -7.58 8.60
N GLY A 43 -1.50 -6.85 8.35
CA GLY A 43 -1.12 -5.61 9.07
C GLY A 43 -0.18 -5.85 10.26
N HIS A 44 1.12 -6.06 10.00
CA HIS A 44 2.04 -6.56 11.03
C HIS A 44 3.43 -6.06 10.75
N GLN A 45 3.96 -5.17 11.57
CA GLN A 45 5.25 -4.58 11.25
C GLN A 45 6.28 -4.93 12.33
N VAL A 46 6.04 -4.66 13.62
CA VAL A 46 6.98 -5.08 14.69
C VAL A 46 7.00 -6.59 14.85
N SER A 47 5.84 -7.22 15.11
CA SER A 47 5.78 -8.66 15.39
C SER A 47 6.17 -9.51 14.17
N TRP A 48 5.89 -9.02 12.96
CA TRP A 48 6.29 -9.70 11.73
C TRP A 48 7.77 -9.54 11.44
N ALA A 49 8.36 -8.35 11.66
CA ALA A 49 9.81 -8.20 11.60
C ALA A 49 10.49 -9.13 12.60
N GLY A 50 9.96 -9.25 13.82
CA GLY A 50 10.44 -10.21 14.82
C GLY A 50 10.35 -11.66 14.35
N HIS A 51 9.21 -12.07 13.78
CA HIS A 51 9.04 -13.40 13.18
C HIS A 51 10.03 -13.64 12.02
N GLN A 52 10.18 -12.67 11.13
CA GLN A 52 11.11 -12.75 10.02
C GLN A 52 12.55 -12.91 10.52
N VAL A 53 12.96 -12.11 11.50
CA VAL A 53 14.31 -12.14 12.05
C VAL A 53 14.62 -13.43 12.80
N HIS A 54 13.69 -13.91 13.63
CA HIS A 54 13.95 -15.04 14.53
C HIS A 54 13.54 -16.41 13.96
N VAL A 55 12.72 -16.45 12.91
CA VAL A 55 12.19 -17.70 12.33
C VAL A 55 12.44 -17.77 10.83
N SER A 56 11.91 -16.82 10.06
CA SER A 56 11.94 -16.94 8.59
C SER A 56 13.35 -16.85 8.03
N LEU A 57 14.19 -15.93 8.52
CA LEU A 57 15.56 -15.71 8.07
C LEU A 57 16.44 -16.95 8.31
N PRO A 58 16.57 -17.49 9.54
CA PRO A 58 17.37 -18.69 9.79
C PRO A 58 16.95 -19.89 8.92
N ILE A 59 15.64 -20.13 8.81
CA ILE A 59 15.13 -21.27 8.04
C ILE A 59 15.40 -21.10 6.55
N ASN A 60 15.16 -19.91 5.99
CA ASN A 60 15.43 -19.66 4.56
C ASN A 60 16.93 -19.71 4.25
N GLN A 61 17.80 -19.35 5.18
CA GLN A 61 19.24 -19.50 4.98
C GLN A 61 19.65 -20.98 4.83
N PHE A 62 19.08 -21.88 5.64
CA PHE A 62 19.29 -23.33 5.48
C PHE A 62 18.67 -23.88 4.20
N LEU A 63 17.45 -23.47 3.86
CA LEU A 63 16.77 -23.90 2.63
C LEU A 63 17.55 -23.46 1.39
N ASN A 64 18.04 -22.22 1.36
CA ASN A 64 18.85 -21.70 0.26
C ASN A 64 20.23 -22.37 0.18
N ALA A 65 20.74 -22.91 1.30
CA ALA A 65 21.94 -23.73 1.33
C ALA A 65 21.70 -25.20 0.91
N GLY A 66 20.46 -25.59 0.62
CA GLY A 66 20.09 -26.92 0.16
C GLY A 66 19.96 -27.97 1.27
N VAL A 67 19.82 -27.56 2.53
CA VAL A 67 19.58 -28.48 3.65
C VAL A 67 18.18 -29.08 3.56
N ASP A 68 18.04 -30.38 3.78
CA ASP A 68 16.73 -31.05 3.76
C ASP A 68 15.84 -30.47 4.87
N PRO A 69 14.57 -30.12 4.59
CA PRO A 69 13.67 -29.54 5.59
C PRO A 69 13.51 -30.34 6.89
N LYS A 70 13.78 -31.65 6.87
CA LYS A 70 13.72 -32.53 8.05
C LYS A 70 14.95 -32.39 8.96
N GLU A 71 16.06 -31.91 8.42
CA GLU A 71 17.30 -31.68 9.15
C GLU A 71 17.38 -30.26 9.71
N ILE A 72 16.52 -29.35 9.23
CA ILE A 72 16.46 -27.97 9.73
C ILE A 72 15.90 -27.97 11.16
N PRO A 73 16.59 -27.33 12.13
CA PRO A 73 16.08 -27.14 13.49
C PRO A 73 14.67 -26.53 13.49
N LEU A 74 13.85 -26.92 14.45
CA LEU A 74 12.49 -26.38 14.53
C LEU A 74 12.51 -24.90 14.92
N PRO A 75 11.52 -24.07 14.49
CA PRO A 75 11.49 -22.64 14.77
C PRO A 75 11.75 -22.22 16.22
N HIS A 76 11.23 -23.00 17.18
CA HIS A 76 11.40 -22.70 18.60
C HIS A 76 12.82 -22.97 19.12
N GLU A 77 13.60 -23.83 18.44
CA GLU A 77 14.98 -24.12 18.80
C GLU A 77 15.89 -22.92 18.53
N PHE A 78 15.62 -22.15 17.47
CA PHE A 78 16.29 -20.87 17.21
C PHE A 78 16.02 -19.81 18.28
N ILE A 79 14.85 -19.84 18.91
CA ILE A 79 14.47 -18.89 19.97
C ILE A 79 15.13 -19.29 21.30
N LEU A 80 15.13 -20.58 21.61
CA LEU A 80 15.66 -21.11 22.88
C LEU A 80 17.18 -21.19 22.89
N ASN A 81 17.81 -21.45 21.75
CA ASN A 81 19.25 -21.58 21.62
C ASN A 81 19.85 -20.43 20.81
N ARG A 82 20.34 -19.41 21.53
CA ARG A 82 21.02 -18.26 20.92
C ARG A 82 22.27 -18.65 20.13
N ASP A 83 22.96 -19.71 20.52
CA ASP A 83 24.21 -20.11 19.85
C ASP A 83 23.94 -20.60 18.42
N LEU A 84 22.75 -21.15 18.15
CA LEU A 84 22.31 -21.54 16.82
C LEU A 84 22.11 -20.32 15.91
N LEU A 85 21.50 -19.25 16.43
CA LEU A 85 21.36 -17.99 15.70
C LEU A 85 22.71 -17.29 15.52
N ALA A 86 23.57 -17.29 16.54
CA ALA A 86 24.89 -16.66 16.48
C ALA A 86 25.83 -17.33 15.46
N GLN A 87 25.62 -18.62 15.15
CA GLN A 87 26.34 -19.31 14.07
C GLN A 87 25.97 -18.79 12.68
N LEU A 88 24.70 -18.41 12.48
CA LEU A 88 24.21 -17.86 11.20
C LEU A 88 24.49 -16.36 11.08
N TYR A 89 24.30 -15.64 12.18
CA TYR A 89 24.41 -14.19 12.29
C TYR A 89 25.24 -13.84 13.54
N PRO A 90 26.58 -13.68 13.40
CA PRO A 90 27.49 -13.42 14.51
C PRO A 90 27.08 -12.25 15.43
N SER A 91 26.41 -11.23 14.87
CA SER A 91 25.86 -10.09 15.61
C SER A 91 24.91 -10.46 16.75
N PHE A 92 24.25 -11.63 16.71
CA PHE A 92 23.37 -12.08 17.80
C PHE A 92 24.11 -12.40 19.10
N ALA A 93 25.44 -12.62 19.05
CA ALA A 93 26.25 -12.81 20.25
C ALA A 93 26.29 -11.54 21.15
N GLU A 94 26.18 -10.35 20.55
CA GLU A 94 26.15 -9.06 21.26
C GLU A 94 24.81 -8.81 22.01
N GLY A 95 23.78 -9.61 21.69
CA GLY A 95 22.45 -9.51 22.28
C GLY A 95 21.73 -8.18 21.96
N ALA A 96 20.88 -7.73 22.89
CA ALA A 96 20.09 -6.50 22.72
C ALA A 96 20.83 -5.21 23.12
N THR A 97 22.07 -5.31 23.61
CA THR A 97 22.85 -4.14 24.06
C THR A 97 23.03 -3.09 22.96
N PRO A 98 23.36 -3.44 21.69
CA PRO A 98 23.47 -2.46 20.61
C PRO A 98 22.17 -1.69 20.33
N PHE A 99 21.01 -2.32 20.54
CA PHE A 99 19.70 -1.67 20.39
C PHE A 99 19.50 -0.52 21.38
N PHE A 100 19.70 -0.78 22.68
CA PHE A 100 19.50 0.22 23.75
C PHE A 100 20.57 1.30 23.79
N THR A 101 21.75 1.03 23.21
CA THR A 101 22.85 1.99 23.07
C THR A 101 22.82 2.77 21.74
N LEU A 102 21.82 2.53 20.90
CA LEU A 102 21.65 3.14 19.58
C LEU A 102 22.80 2.86 18.59
N ASN A 103 23.59 1.80 18.83
CA ASN A 103 24.64 1.36 17.91
C ASN A 103 24.10 0.35 16.89
N TRP A 104 23.15 0.79 16.05
CA TRP A 104 22.36 -0.09 15.19
C TRP A 104 23.09 -0.65 13.98
N SER A 105 24.29 -0.14 13.65
CA SER A 105 25.11 -0.67 12.55
C SER A 105 25.49 -2.15 12.75
N LYS A 106 25.45 -2.63 13.99
CA LYS A 106 25.69 -4.03 14.38
C LYS A 106 24.66 -5.01 13.83
N TYR A 107 23.48 -4.55 13.45
CA TYR A 107 22.40 -5.41 12.93
C TYR A 107 22.37 -5.52 11.40
N ALA A 108 23.37 -4.98 10.69
CA ALA A 108 23.42 -4.94 9.23
C ALA A 108 23.52 -6.32 8.56
N GLU A 109 23.79 -7.40 9.31
CA GLU A 109 23.83 -8.76 8.77
C GLU A 109 22.44 -9.31 8.43
N PHE A 110 21.41 -8.95 9.21
CA PHE A 110 20.04 -9.44 9.04
C PHE A 110 19.02 -8.32 8.77
N LEU A 111 19.38 -7.05 9.00
CA LEU A 111 18.65 -5.87 8.55
C LEU A 111 19.44 -5.17 7.44
N THR A 112 19.26 -5.65 6.21
CA THR A 112 20.04 -5.18 5.06
C THR A 112 19.30 -4.09 4.27
N PHE A 113 19.98 -3.50 3.29
CA PHE A 113 19.39 -2.60 2.29
C PHE A 113 20.03 -2.88 0.91
N ARG A 114 20.00 -4.15 0.49
CA ARG A 114 20.66 -4.60 -0.75
C ARG A 114 19.91 -4.09 -1.98
N GLY A 115 18.59 -4.25 -2.00
CA GLY A 115 17.78 -4.04 -3.19
C GLY A 115 17.90 -5.20 -4.18
N GLY A 116 16.97 -5.26 -5.14
CA GLY A 116 16.91 -6.31 -6.15
C GLY A 116 16.43 -7.67 -5.63
N LEU A 117 16.85 -8.75 -6.29
CA LEU A 117 16.40 -10.11 -6.04
C LEU A 117 17.55 -11.00 -5.54
N ASP A 118 17.19 -11.98 -4.71
CA ASP A 118 18.06 -13.10 -4.35
C ASP A 118 18.27 -14.00 -5.57
N PRO A 119 19.52 -14.18 -6.06
CA PRO A 119 19.81 -15.01 -7.23
C PRO A 119 19.43 -16.49 -7.09
N VAL A 120 19.32 -16.99 -5.85
CA VAL A 120 18.98 -18.40 -5.59
C VAL A 120 17.49 -18.64 -5.76
N THR A 121 16.67 -17.71 -5.26
CA THR A 121 15.22 -17.89 -5.16
C THR A 121 14.45 -17.09 -6.20
N GLY A 122 15.04 -16.02 -6.75
CA GLY A 122 14.35 -15.08 -7.64
C GLY A 122 13.32 -14.19 -6.94
N GLY A 123 13.27 -14.20 -5.60
CA GLY A 123 12.43 -13.33 -4.79
C GLY A 123 13.23 -12.17 -4.17
N LEU A 124 12.55 -11.23 -3.52
CA LEU A 124 13.19 -10.18 -2.72
C LEU A 124 14.00 -10.78 -1.56
N TRP A 125 15.08 -10.09 -1.17
CA TRP A 125 15.87 -10.45 0.01
C TRP A 125 15.02 -10.38 1.28
N LEU A 126 14.85 -11.50 1.98
CA LEU A 126 14.09 -11.52 3.24
C LEU A 126 14.67 -10.57 4.30
N THR A 127 15.98 -10.32 4.29
CA THR A 127 16.65 -9.38 5.19
C THR A 127 16.25 -7.93 4.90
N ASP A 128 16.04 -7.58 3.63
CA ASP A 128 15.50 -6.27 3.23
C ASP A 128 14.02 -6.17 3.60
N ILE A 129 13.24 -7.26 3.44
CA ILE A 129 11.83 -7.31 3.85
C ILE A 129 11.72 -7.12 5.37
N ALA A 130 12.57 -7.75 6.18
CA ALA A 130 12.58 -7.59 7.62
C ALA A 130 12.90 -6.15 8.04
N HIS A 131 13.89 -5.54 7.41
CA HIS A 131 14.22 -4.13 7.65
C HIS A 131 13.09 -3.19 7.23
N HIS A 132 12.48 -3.44 6.07
CA HIS A 132 11.30 -2.71 5.59
C HIS A 132 10.16 -2.78 6.61
N HIS A 133 9.85 -3.96 7.13
CA HIS A 133 8.77 -4.10 8.11
C HIS A 133 9.08 -3.37 9.41
N LEU A 134 10.31 -3.46 9.91
CA LEU A 134 10.73 -2.71 11.09
C LEU A 134 10.56 -1.20 10.90
N ALA A 135 10.97 -0.66 9.74
CA ALA A 135 10.85 0.76 9.43
C ALA A 135 9.38 1.21 9.35
N ILE A 136 8.52 0.44 8.67
CA ILE A 136 7.08 0.73 8.62
C ILE A 136 6.45 0.66 10.02
N ALA A 137 6.90 -0.27 10.86
CA ALA A 137 6.38 -0.42 12.21
C ALA A 137 6.60 0.86 13.04
N ILE A 138 7.82 1.37 13.00
CA ILE A 138 8.19 2.61 13.69
C ILE A 138 7.38 3.77 13.15
N LEU A 139 7.22 3.86 11.82
CA LEU A 139 6.43 4.91 11.17
C LEU A 139 4.96 4.90 11.65
N PHE A 140 4.30 3.74 11.68
CA PHE A 140 2.92 3.65 12.13
C PHE A 140 2.75 3.79 13.65
N LEU A 141 3.72 3.35 14.44
CA LEU A 141 3.76 3.61 15.87
C LEU A 141 3.78 5.11 16.15
N ILE A 142 4.64 5.86 15.46
CA ILE A 142 4.69 7.32 15.58
C ILE A 142 3.39 7.97 15.09
N ALA A 143 2.90 7.55 13.91
CA ALA A 143 1.68 8.10 13.32
C ALA A 143 0.45 7.91 14.23
N GLY A 144 0.35 6.78 14.93
CA GLY A 144 -0.75 6.50 15.86
C GLY A 144 -0.75 7.30 17.17
N HIS A 145 0.18 8.25 17.35
CA HIS A 145 0.20 9.19 18.47
C HIS A 145 -0.11 10.64 18.04
N MET A 146 -0.59 10.84 16.81
CA MET A 146 -0.89 12.17 16.29
C MET A 146 -2.19 12.77 16.87
N TYR A 147 -3.22 11.95 17.09
CA TYR A 147 -4.56 12.47 17.41
C TYR A 147 -4.83 12.58 18.91
N ARG A 148 -5.53 13.64 19.28
CA ARG A 148 -5.82 13.99 20.68
C ARG A 148 -6.83 13.01 21.28
N THR A 149 -6.49 12.49 22.46
CA THR A 149 -7.38 11.63 23.27
C THR A 149 -7.55 12.21 24.68
N ASN A 150 -7.66 11.38 25.71
CA ASN A 150 -8.03 11.79 27.08
C ASN A 150 -6.98 12.66 27.80
N TRP A 151 -5.72 12.65 27.35
CA TRP A 151 -4.61 13.38 27.99
C TRP A 151 -4.39 14.79 27.44
N GLY A 152 -5.26 15.26 26.54
CA GLY A 152 -5.21 16.64 26.01
C GLY A 152 -4.06 16.93 25.03
N ILE A 153 -3.14 15.98 24.80
CA ILE A 153 -2.04 16.08 23.84
C ILE A 153 -2.45 15.47 22.50
N GLY A 154 -2.11 16.15 21.39
CA GLY A 154 -2.39 15.72 20.01
C GLY A 154 -3.30 16.68 19.25
N HIS A 155 -3.71 16.30 18.05
CA HIS A 155 -4.59 17.10 17.19
C HIS A 155 -6.05 16.61 17.21
N GLY A 156 -7.01 17.54 17.21
CA GLY A 156 -8.41 17.22 16.89
C GLY A 156 -8.61 17.19 15.38
N ILE A 157 -9.25 16.15 14.84
CA ILE A 157 -9.41 16.01 13.38
C ILE A 157 -10.28 17.13 12.83
N LYS A 158 -11.34 17.47 13.55
CA LYS A 158 -12.20 18.60 13.20
C LYS A 158 -11.44 19.93 13.14
N ASP A 159 -10.57 20.19 14.12
CA ASP A 159 -9.76 21.41 14.17
C ASP A 159 -8.81 21.48 12.96
N ILE A 160 -8.19 20.36 12.60
CA ILE A 160 -7.34 20.27 11.39
C ILE A 160 -8.16 20.58 10.15
N LEU A 161 -9.32 19.93 9.96
CA LEU A 161 -10.15 20.10 8.76
C LEU A 161 -10.61 21.56 8.61
N GLU A 162 -11.12 22.16 9.68
CA GLU A 162 -11.63 23.53 9.65
C GLU A 162 -10.53 24.58 9.49
N ALA A 163 -9.29 24.29 9.89
CA ALA A 163 -8.16 25.19 9.67
C ALA A 163 -7.78 25.30 8.18
N HIS A 164 -8.08 24.29 7.35
CA HIS A 164 -7.69 24.25 5.94
C HIS A 164 -8.78 24.87 5.05
N LYS A 165 -8.65 26.17 4.82
CA LYS A 165 -9.50 26.96 3.91
C LYS A 165 -8.64 27.83 3.01
N GLY A 166 -9.07 28.00 1.76
CA GLY A 166 -8.36 28.79 0.76
C GLY A 166 -9.26 29.82 0.07
N PRO A 167 -8.68 30.77 -0.67
CA PRO A 167 -9.43 31.83 -1.34
C PRO A 167 -10.39 31.31 -2.41
N PHE A 168 -10.15 30.10 -2.95
CA PHE A 168 -10.96 29.51 -4.02
C PHE A 168 -12.00 28.48 -3.55
N THR A 169 -11.91 28.02 -2.30
CA THR A 169 -12.65 26.84 -1.80
C THR A 169 -13.71 27.17 -0.75
N GLY A 170 -14.06 28.45 -0.60
CA GLY A 170 -15.10 28.91 0.33
C GLY A 170 -14.78 28.53 1.78
N GLN A 171 -15.67 27.75 2.40
CA GLN A 171 -15.52 27.24 3.77
C GLN A 171 -14.61 26.01 3.89
N GLY A 172 -13.95 25.59 2.80
CA GLY A 172 -12.98 24.49 2.81
C GLY A 172 -13.61 23.18 3.28
N HIS A 173 -12.96 22.48 4.21
CA HIS A 173 -13.39 21.17 4.70
C HIS A 173 -14.42 21.22 5.84
N LYS A 174 -15.05 22.38 6.11
CA LYS A 174 -16.07 22.48 7.14
C LYS A 174 -17.20 21.48 6.87
N GLY A 175 -17.63 20.75 7.89
CA GLY A 175 -18.67 19.71 7.77
C GLY A 175 -18.16 18.32 7.41
N LEU A 176 -16.93 18.17 6.89
CA LEU A 176 -16.44 16.86 6.46
C LEU A 176 -16.30 15.88 7.64
N TYR A 177 -15.90 16.38 8.82
CA TYR A 177 -15.86 15.59 10.06
C TYR A 177 -17.23 15.00 10.39
N GLU A 178 -18.28 15.82 10.33
CA GLU A 178 -19.64 15.39 10.59
C GLU A 178 -20.13 14.38 9.55
N ILE A 179 -19.77 14.53 8.27
CA ILE A 179 -20.14 13.53 7.23
C ILE A 179 -19.55 12.16 7.56
N LEU A 180 -18.25 12.11 7.85
CA LEU A 180 -17.53 10.84 8.05
C LEU A 180 -17.87 10.18 9.39
N THR A 181 -18.33 10.94 10.38
CA THR A 181 -18.75 10.40 11.69
C THR A 181 -20.23 10.05 11.76
N THR A 182 -21.05 10.48 10.80
CA THR A 182 -22.51 10.21 10.79
C THR A 182 -22.94 9.28 9.68
N SER A 183 -22.27 9.28 8.51
CA SER A 183 -22.61 8.41 7.39
C SER A 183 -21.61 7.26 7.24
N TRP A 184 -22.10 6.05 7.44
CA TRP A 184 -21.36 4.83 7.13
C TRP A 184 -21.14 4.65 5.62
N HIS A 185 -22.05 5.15 4.77
CA HIS A 185 -21.89 5.10 3.32
C HIS A 185 -20.75 6.01 2.85
N ALA A 186 -20.59 7.19 3.44
CA ALA A 186 -19.45 8.07 3.15
C ALA A 186 -18.12 7.40 3.53
N GLN A 187 -18.03 6.83 4.74
CA GLN A 187 -16.82 6.14 5.18
C GLN A 187 -16.50 4.92 4.31
N LEU A 188 -17.52 4.10 4.00
CA LEU A 188 -17.34 2.91 3.17
C LEU A 188 -16.93 3.28 1.74
N SER A 189 -17.48 4.36 1.17
CA SER A 189 -17.06 4.87 -0.13
C SER A 189 -15.57 5.18 -0.18
N ILE A 190 -15.04 5.91 0.81
CA ILE A 190 -13.61 6.27 0.85
C ILE A 190 -12.76 5.01 1.08
N ASN A 191 -13.17 4.14 2.01
CA ASN A 191 -12.43 2.91 2.31
C ASN A 191 -12.33 2.00 1.08
N LEU A 192 -13.41 1.82 0.32
CA LEU A 192 -13.41 1.03 -0.91
C LEU A 192 -12.56 1.68 -2.01
N ALA A 193 -12.59 3.01 -2.15
CA ALA A 193 -11.78 3.72 -3.13
C ALA A 193 -10.28 3.56 -2.86
N MET A 194 -9.88 3.69 -1.59
CA MET A 194 -8.49 3.55 -1.17
C MET A 194 -8.02 2.09 -1.22
N LEU A 195 -8.86 1.14 -0.79
CA LEU A 195 -8.52 -0.28 -0.81
C LEU A 195 -8.45 -0.82 -2.25
N GLY A 196 -9.38 -0.44 -3.13
CA GLY A 196 -9.32 -0.78 -4.56
C GLY A 196 -8.01 -0.31 -5.16
N SER A 197 -7.71 0.99 -5.03
CA SER A 197 -6.47 1.58 -5.51
C SER A 197 -5.23 0.88 -4.94
N LEU A 198 -5.24 0.52 -3.66
CA LEU A 198 -4.16 -0.25 -3.03
C LEU A 198 -3.99 -1.63 -3.68
N THR A 199 -5.08 -2.33 -4.01
CA THR A 199 -4.99 -3.64 -4.70
C THR A 199 -4.38 -3.53 -6.09
N ILE A 200 -4.59 -2.43 -6.84
CA ILE A 200 -3.87 -2.16 -8.10
C ILE A 200 -2.37 -2.05 -7.85
N VAL A 201 -1.98 -1.26 -6.84
CA VAL A 201 -0.58 -1.03 -6.50
C VAL A 201 0.08 -2.34 -6.06
N VAL A 202 -0.61 -3.16 -5.27
CA VAL A 202 -0.15 -4.51 -4.89
C VAL A 202 0.09 -5.37 -6.12
N ALA A 203 -0.85 -5.39 -7.09
CA ALA A 203 -0.66 -6.14 -8.33
C ALA A 203 0.61 -5.70 -9.07
N HIS A 204 0.79 -4.38 -9.26
CA HIS A 204 1.94 -3.83 -9.97
C HIS A 204 3.27 -4.04 -9.25
N HIS A 205 3.28 -3.93 -7.93
CA HIS A 205 4.46 -4.15 -7.12
C HIS A 205 4.85 -5.64 -7.09
N MET A 206 3.90 -6.56 -6.95
CA MET A 206 4.22 -7.98 -6.80
C MET A 206 4.79 -8.64 -8.06
N TYR A 207 4.37 -8.21 -9.26
CA TYR A 207 4.91 -8.79 -10.50
C TYR A 207 6.32 -8.24 -10.81
N SER A 208 6.58 -6.98 -10.48
CA SER A 208 7.86 -6.31 -10.76
C SER A 208 8.88 -6.46 -9.63
N MET A 209 8.43 -6.74 -8.40
CA MET A 209 9.27 -7.01 -7.23
C MET A 209 8.73 -8.25 -6.50
N PRO A 210 8.96 -9.47 -7.05
CA PRO A 210 8.42 -10.72 -6.48
C PRO A 210 8.85 -10.92 -5.03
N PRO A 211 7.94 -10.84 -4.03
CA PRO A 211 8.34 -10.81 -2.63
C PRO A 211 8.58 -12.21 -2.03
N TYR A 212 8.24 -13.27 -2.76
CA TYR A 212 8.29 -14.65 -2.27
C TYR A 212 9.33 -15.48 -3.02
N PRO A 213 10.03 -16.42 -2.33
CA PRO A 213 10.96 -17.35 -2.97
C PRO A 213 10.28 -18.16 -4.08
N TYR A 214 10.99 -18.31 -5.21
CA TYR A 214 10.60 -19.09 -6.40
C TYR A 214 9.34 -18.62 -7.15
N LEU A 215 8.65 -17.60 -6.65
CA LEU A 215 7.43 -17.06 -7.28
C LEU A 215 7.70 -16.48 -8.68
N ALA A 216 8.84 -15.81 -8.87
CA ALA A 216 9.18 -15.15 -10.14
C ALA A 216 9.23 -16.13 -11.34
N THR A 217 9.60 -17.39 -11.09
CA THR A 217 9.68 -18.43 -12.13
C THR A 217 8.40 -19.25 -12.29
N ASP A 218 7.42 -19.04 -11.40
CA ASP A 218 6.08 -19.58 -11.53
C ASP A 218 5.18 -18.55 -12.23
N TYR A 219 5.26 -18.56 -13.56
CA TYR A 219 4.53 -17.64 -14.42
C TYR A 219 3.01 -17.76 -14.27
N GLY A 220 2.50 -18.95 -13.95
CA GLY A 220 1.07 -19.18 -13.75
C GLY A 220 0.57 -18.44 -12.50
N THR A 221 1.31 -18.55 -11.40
CA THR A 221 0.97 -17.86 -10.16
C THR A 221 1.12 -16.35 -10.30
N GLN A 222 2.18 -15.86 -10.94
CA GLN A 222 2.39 -14.42 -11.20
C GLN A 222 1.23 -13.81 -11.99
N LEU A 223 0.86 -14.42 -13.13
CA LEU A 223 -0.27 -13.96 -13.93
C LEU A 223 -1.58 -14.01 -13.14
N SER A 224 -1.82 -15.10 -12.42
CA SER A 224 -3.04 -15.27 -11.63
C SER A 224 -3.16 -14.21 -10.54
N LEU A 225 -2.10 -13.94 -9.78
CA LEU A 225 -2.10 -12.94 -8.72
C LEU A 225 -2.30 -11.53 -9.27
N PHE A 226 -1.62 -11.18 -10.38
CA PHE A 226 -1.78 -9.88 -11.02
C PHE A 226 -3.23 -9.67 -11.48
N THR A 227 -3.77 -10.59 -12.27
CA THR A 227 -5.15 -10.50 -12.78
C THR A 227 -6.17 -10.52 -11.65
N HIS A 228 -5.97 -11.35 -10.62
CA HIS A 228 -6.86 -11.43 -9.47
C HIS A 228 -6.97 -10.09 -8.72
N HIS A 229 -5.83 -9.47 -8.38
CA HIS A 229 -5.84 -8.19 -7.66
C HIS A 229 -6.37 -7.04 -8.52
N MET A 230 -6.09 -7.04 -9.83
CA MET A 230 -6.66 -6.07 -10.78
C MET A 230 -8.19 -6.18 -10.88
N TRP A 231 -8.76 -7.39 -10.82
CA TRP A 231 -10.21 -7.55 -10.82
C TRP A 231 -10.85 -7.15 -9.49
N ILE A 232 -10.23 -7.50 -8.36
CA ILE A 232 -10.70 -7.05 -7.04
C ILE A 232 -10.79 -5.53 -6.99
N ASP A 233 -9.75 -4.83 -7.46
CA ASP A 233 -9.77 -3.38 -7.59
C ASP A 233 -11.02 -2.88 -8.33
N GLY A 234 -11.24 -3.35 -9.55
CA GLY A 234 -12.34 -2.89 -10.39
C GLY A 234 -13.70 -3.00 -9.67
N PHE A 235 -13.92 -4.08 -8.92
CA PHE A 235 -15.12 -4.23 -8.11
C PHE A 235 -15.18 -3.26 -6.92
N LEU A 236 -14.07 -3.07 -6.21
CA LEU A 236 -14.02 -2.15 -5.05
C LEU A 236 -14.19 -0.69 -5.49
N ILE A 237 -13.58 -0.25 -6.58
CA ILE A 237 -13.73 1.13 -7.10
C ILE A 237 -15.15 1.42 -7.57
N VAL A 238 -15.78 0.48 -8.29
CA VAL A 238 -17.19 0.63 -8.67
C VAL A 238 -18.09 0.64 -7.43
N GLY A 239 -17.80 -0.20 -6.44
CA GLY A 239 -18.46 -0.20 -5.14
C GLY A 239 -18.32 1.14 -4.39
N ALA A 240 -17.13 1.76 -4.44
CA ALA A 240 -16.89 3.07 -3.85
C ALA A 240 -17.82 4.13 -4.44
N ALA A 241 -17.90 4.21 -5.77
CA ALA A 241 -18.79 5.14 -6.45
C ALA A 241 -20.28 4.86 -6.13
N ALA A 242 -20.68 3.58 -6.06
CA ALA A 242 -22.04 3.21 -5.67
C ALA A 242 -22.38 3.72 -4.26
N HIS A 243 -21.47 3.54 -3.29
CA HIS A 243 -21.66 4.03 -1.93
C HIS A 243 -21.61 5.57 -1.83
N ALA A 244 -20.81 6.25 -2.66
CA ALA A 244 -20.86 7.70 -2.80
C ALA A 244 -22.23 8.17 -3.30
N THR A 245 -22.80 7.52 -4.31
CA THR A 245 -24.16 7.84 -4.79
C THR A 245 -25.21 7.60 -3.71
N ILE A 246 -25.12 6.50 -2.95
CA ILE A 246 -26.05 6.22 -1.84
C ILE A 246 -25.95 7.31 -0.76
N PHE A 247 -24.74 7.72 -0.39
CA PHE A 247 -24.49 8.84 0.50
C PHE A 247 -25.17 10.12 -0.01
N MET A 248 -24.97 10.47 -1.29
CA MET A 248 -25.57 11.65 -1.90
C MET A 248 -27.11 11.63 -1.86
N VAL A 249 -27.73 10.46 -1.99
CA VAL A 249 -29.20 10.33 -1.96
C VAL A 249 -29.75 10.39 -0.54
N ARG A 250 -29.15 9.62 0.39
CA ARG A 250 -29.73 9.36 1.72
C ARG A 250 -29.24 10.28 2.81
N ASP A 251 -27.94 10.54 2.85
CA ASP A 251 -27.29 11.10 4.03
C ASP A 251 -26.78 12.54 3.80
N TYR A 252 -26.67 12.97 2.54
CA TYR A 252 -26.31 14.34 2.19
C TYR A 252 -27.48 15.30 2.45
N ASP A 253 -27.23 16.29 3.31
CA ASP A 253 -28.17 17.35 3.65
C ASP A 253 -27.62 18.72 3.18
N PRO A 254 -28.23 19.38 2.18
CA PRO A 254 -27.76 20.67 1.69
C PRO A 254 -27.99 21.82 2.69
N THR A 255 -28.88 21.67 3.68
CA THR A 255 -29.22 22.77 4.59
C THR A 255 -28.11 23.07 5.59
N THR A 256 -27.31 22.06 5.94
CA THR A 256 -26.15 22.21 6.83
C THR A 256 -24.84 22.45 6.07
N ARG A 257 -24.86 22.44 4.73
CA ARG A 257 -23.67 22.38 3.85
C ARG A 257 -23.63 23.52 2.86
N TYR A 258 -23.39 24.71 3.41
CA TYR A 258 -23.32 25.92 2.61
C TYR A 258 -21.88 26.33 2.30
N ASN A 259 -21.55 26.41 1.01
CA ASN A 259 -20.30 26.94 0.49
C ASN A 259 -19.04 26.23 1.04
N ASP A 260 -19.15 24.95 1.36
CA ASP A 260 -17.99 24.07 1.61
C ASP A 260 -17.47 23.48 0.29
N LEU A 261 -16.44 22.63 0.36
CA LEU A 261 -15.85 22.00 -0.82
C LEU A 261 -16.86 21.14 -1.61
N LEU A 262 -17.70 20.36 -0.92
CA LEU A 262 -18.63 19.45 -1.57
C LEU A 262 -19.73 20.22 -2.29
N ASP A 263 -20.27 21.28 -1.66
CA ASP A 263 -21.21 22.19 -2.31
C ASP A 263 -20.58 22.91 -3.52
N CYS A 264 -19.33 23.36 -3.41
CA CYS A 264 -18.63 24.01 -4.51
C CYS A 264 -18.49 23.08 -5.73
N VAL A 265 -18.16 21.79 -5.50
CA VAL A 265 -18.10 20.77 -6.55
C VAL A 265 -19.47 20.56 -7.20
N LEU A 266 -20.53 20.45 -6.41
CA LEU A 266 -21.89 20.25 -6.92
C LEU A 266 -22.38 21.43 -7.77
N ARG A 267 -22.03 22.67 -7.42
CA ARG A 267 -22.39 23.88 -8.19
C ARG A 267 -21.72 23.97 -9.57
N HIS A 268 -20.60 23.29 -9.77
CA HIS A 268 -19.86 23.30 -11.04
C HIS A 268 -19.82 21.92 -11.72
N ARG A 269 -20.71 21.01 -11.32
CA ARG A 269 -20.73 19.62 -11.80
C ARG A 269 -20.87 19.48 -13.31
N ASP A 270 -21.62 20.38 -13.96
CA ASP A 270 -21.79 20.38 -15.42
C ASP A 270 -20.47 20.68 -16.13
N THR A 271 -19.69 21.62 -15.61
CA THR A 271 -18.36 21.93 -16.12
C THR A 271 -17.40 20.75 -15.93
N ILE A 272 -17.43 20.10 -14.77
CA ILE A 272 -16.58 18.93 -14.48
C ILE A 272 -16.88 17.80 -15.48
N ILE A 273 -18.16 17.46 -15.65
CA ILE A 273 -18.58 16.37 -16.55
C ILE A 273 -18.34 16.73 -18.01
N SER A 274 -18.54 17.98 -18.43
CA SER A 274 -18.31 18.39 -19.83
C SER A 274 -16.84 18.30 -20.22
N HIS A 275 -15.91 18.69 -19.33
CA HIS A 275 -14.47 18.57 -19.58
C HIS A 275 -14.02 17.11 -19.64
N LEU A 276 -14.54 16.28 -18.72
CA LEU A 276 -14.22 14.85 -18.71
C LEU A 276 -14.79 14.10 -19.94
N ASN A 277 -15.89 14.59 -20.51
CA ASN A 277 -16.47 14.07 -21.75
C ASN A 277 -15.73 14.51 -23.02
N TRP A 278 -14.94 15.59 -22.99
CA TRP A 278 -14.19 16.07 -24.16
C TRP A 278 -12.89 15.29 -24.41
N GLY A 279 -12.16 14.94 -23.34
CA GLY A 279 -10.90 14.19 -23.42
C GLY A 279 -10.86 12.84 -24.15
N PRO A 280 -11.96 12.07 -24.35
CA PRO A 280 -11.90 10.74 -24.98
C PRO A 280 -11.87 10.71 -26.53
N GLN A 281 -11.91 11.85 -27.25
CA GLN A 281 -12.13 11.86 -28.71
C GLN A 281 -10.87 11.81 -29.61
N ASP A 282 -9.66 11.90 -29.06
CA ASP A 282 -8.43 12.00 -29.87
C ASP A 282 -7.65 10.68 -29.94
N MET A 283 -8.05 9.78 -30.85
CA MET A 283 -7.31 8.55 -31.14
C MET A 283 -6.48 8.69 -32.42
N PHE A 284 -5.15 8.72 -32.27
CA PHE A 284 -4.21 8.68 -33.40
C PHE A 284 -4.11 7.27 -33.99
N SER A 285 -3.99 7.19 -35.32
CA SER A 285 -3.85 5.95 -36.11
C SER A 285 -2.52 5.96 -36.86
N ASP A 286 -1.88 4.79 -36.98
CA ASP A 286 -0.53 4.62 -37.57
C ASP A 286 -0.51 4.63 -39.10
N THR A 287 0.40 5.44 -39.66
CA THR A 287 1.50 4.98 -40.53
C THR A 287 2.66 6.00 -40.48
N ALA A 288 3.87 5.55 -40.08
CA ALA A 288 5.20 6.18 -40.23
C ALA A 288 5.87 7.00 -39.09
N ILE A 289 5.18 7.46 -38.02
CA ILE A 289 5.82 8.26 -36.96
C ILE A 289 5.99 7.44 -35.67
N GLN A 290 7.23 7.31 -35.15
CA GLN A 290 7.46 6.68 -33.86
C GLN A 290 6.92 7.54 -32.72
N LEU A 291 6.01 6.98 -31.91
CA LEU A 291 5.57 7.56 -30.65
C LEU A 291 6.30 6.85 -29.51
N GLN A 292 7.26 7.52 -28.89
CA GLN A 292 8.06 6.96 -27.80
C GLN A 292 7.58 7.49 -26.44
N PRO A 293 7.45 6.64 -25.42
CA PRO A 293 7.07 7.07 -24.07
C PRO A 293 8.28 7.68 -23.32
N VAL A 294 8.79 8.81 -23.82
CA VAL A 294 10.04 9.44 -23.34
C VAL A 294 10.03 9.72 -21.83
N PHE A 295 8.88 10.12 -21.27
CA PHE A 295 8.76 10.35 -19.84
C PHE A 295 8.91 9.06 -19.01
N ALA A 296 8.34 7.95 -19.48
CA ALA A 296 8.46 6.67 -18.79
C ALA A 296 9.90 6.13 -18.89
N GLN A 297 10.54 6.24 -20.05
CA GLN A 297 11.95 5.89 -20.25
C GLN A 297 12.87 6.76 -19.36
N TRP A 298 12.57 8.05 -19.20
CA TRP A 298 13.32 8.93 -18.30
C TRP A 298 13.21 8.50 -16.83
N ILE A 299 12.03 8.11 -16.37
CA ILE A 299 11.83 7.53 -15.03
C ILE A 299 12.58 6.20 -14.88
N GLN A 300 12.49 5.31 -15.88
CA GLN A 300 13.26 4.04 -15.88
C GLN A 300 14.76 4.31 -15.69
N ASN A 301 15.33 5.25 -16.45
CA ASN A 301 16.74 5.61 -16.34
C ASN A 301 17.09 6.21 -14.96
N THR A 302 16.20 7.04 -14.40
CA THR A 302 16.43 7.63 -13.07
C THR A 302 16.47 6.55 -11.98
N HIS A 303 15.57 5.56 -12.04
CA HIS A 303 15.55 4.44 -11.09
C HIS A 303 16.70 3.45 -11.31
N ALA A 304 17.07 3.19 -12.57
CA ALA A 304 18.20 2.32 -12.91
C ALA A 304 19.54 2.90 -12.39
N LEU A 305 19.69 4.23 -12.44
CA LEU A 305 20.90 4.93 -12.01
C LEU A 305 20.89 5.35 -10.53
N ALA A 306 19.80 5.12 -9.80
CA ALA A 306 19.65 5.55 -8.41
C ALA A 306 20.69 4.94 -7.43
N PRO A 307 21.05 3.64 -7.52
CA PRO A 307 22.05 3.05 -6.62
C PRO A 307 23.41 3.76 -6.74
N GLY A 308 24.00 4.12 -5.61
CA GLY A 308 25.29 4.83 -5.57
C GLY A 308 25.24 6.31 -5.94
N THR A 309 24.09 6.84 -6.39
CA THR A 309 23.90 8.27 -6.71
C THR A 309 22.88 8.92 -5.77
N THR A 310 21.60 8.89 -6.12
CA THR A 310 20.49 9.43 -5.32
C THR A 310 20.15 8.51 -4.14
N THR A 311 20.57 7.25 -4.19
CA THR A 311 20.48 6.28 -3.09
C THR A 311 21.84 5.62 -2.79
N PRO A 312 22.77 6.32 -2.10
CA PRO A 312 24.13 5.81 -1.87
C PRO A 312 24.20 4.53 -1.03
N GLY A 313 23.19 4.26 -0.18
CA GLY A 313 23.13 3.08 0.67
C GLY A 313 22.53 1.84 0.00
N ALA A 314 21.93 1.97 -1.19
CA ALA A 314 21.36 0.85 -1.93
C ALA A 314 22.43 0.20 -2.81
N SER A 315 22.45 -1.14 -2.87
CA SER A 315 23.40 -1.87 -3.73
C SER A 315 22.86 -2.08 -5.15
N ILE A 316 21.55 -2.31 -5.30
CA ILE A 316 20.86 -2.55 -6.57
C ILE A 316 19.60 -1.68 -6.63
N SER A 317 19.09 -1.44 -7.83
CA SER A 317 17.85 -0.70 -8.07
C SER A 317 16.64 -1.40 -7.41
N THR A 318 15.55 -0.67 -7.25
CA THR A 318 14.33 -1.18 -6.62
C THR A 318 13.69 -2.35 -7.37
N SER A 319 13.90 -2.43 -8.69
CA SER A 319 13.47 -3.54 -9.54
C SER A 319 14.41 -3.66 -10.74
N LEU A 320 14.63 -4.89 -11.21
CA LEU A 320 15.41 -5.14 -12.42
C LEU A 320 14.66 -4.72 -13.70
N THR A 321 13.35 -4.47 -13.62
CA THR A 321 12.54 -4.03 -14.76
C THR A 321 12.93 -2.65 -15.28
N TRP A 322 13.55 -1.80 -14.46
CA TRP A 322 13.98 -0.45 -14.84
C TRP A 322 15.15 -0.46 -15.84
N GLY A 323 15.91 -1.56 -15.93
CA GLY A 323 17.17 -1.62 -16.66
C GLY A 323 18.40 -1.41 -15.75
N GLY A 324 19.59 -1.61 -16.31
CA GLY A 324 20.88 -1.41 -15.63
C GLY A 324 21.37 -2.56 -14.74
N GLY A 325 20.56 -3.59 -14.50
CA GLY A 325 20.95 -4.81 -13.78
C GLY A 325 20.99 -6.05 -14.68
N ASP A 326 21.72 -7.08 -14.25
CA ASP A 326 21.83 -8.35 -14.97
C ASP A 326 20.53 -9.17 -14.91
N LEU A 327 20.32 -9.99 -15.94
CA LEU A 327 19.25 -10.99 -15.98
C LEU A 327 19.35 -11.92 -14.77
N VAL A 328 18.27 -12.04 -13.99
CA VAL A 328 18.19 -13.08 -12.95
C VAL A 328 17.43 -14.27 -13.52
N ALA A 329 18.09 -15.43 -13.53
CA ALA A 329 17.53 -16.70 -13.95
C ALA A 329 17.64 -17.73 -12.82
N VAL A 330 16.57 -18.47 -12.59
CA VAL A 330 16.49 -19.53 -11.57
C VAL A 330 15.97 -20.80 -12.24
N GLY A 331 16.70 -21.90 -12.09
CA GLY A 331 16.30 -23.20 -12.67
C GLY A 331 16.12 -23.19 -14.20
N GLY A 332 16.91 -22.38 -14.92
CA GLY A 332 16.84 -22.25 -16.38
C GLY A 332 15.66 -21.40 -16.90
N LYS A 333 14.89 -20.79 -16.00
CA LYS A 333 13.82 -19.84 -16.34
C LYS A 333 14.24 -18.43 -15.97
N VAL A 334 13.77 -17.44 -16.75
CA VAL A 334 13.97 -16.03 -16.41
C VAL A 334 13.05 -15.66 -15.26
N ALA A 335 13.61 -15.15 -14.17
CA ALA A 335 12.86 -14.65 -13.03
C ALA A 335 12.42 -13.19 -13.27
N LEU A 336 13.36 -12.33 -13.67
CA LEU A 336 13.08 -10.93 -14.00
C LEU A 336 14.11 -10.39 -15.00
N LEU A 337 13.66 -9.53 -15.91
CA LEU A 337 14.50 -8.85 -16.90
C LEU A 337 14.06 -7.39 -17.08
N PRO A 338 14.91 -6.52 -17.64
CA PRO A 338 14.51 -5.18 -18.06
C PRO A 338 13.32 -5.21 -19.01
N ILE A 339 12.33 -4.33 -18.81
CA ILE A 339 11.14 -4.23 -19.68
C ILE A 339 11.29 -2.96 -20.53
N PRO A 340 11.74 -3.06 -21.78
CA PRO A 340 11.84 -1.89 -22.66
C PRO A 340 10.45 -1.36 -23.00
N LEU A 341 10.31 -0.04 -23.02
CA LEU A 341 9.06 0.63 -23.38
C LEU A 341 9.18 1.26 -24.76
N GLY A 342 8.33 0.85 -25.69
CA GLY A 342 8.29 1.35 -27.06
C GLY A 342 6.92 1.92 -27.45
N THR A 343 6.68 2.01 -28.76
CA THR A 343 5.42 2.55 -29.30
C THR A 343 4.20 1.71 -28.95
N ALA A 344 4.32 0.38 -28.93
CA ALA A 344 3.22 -0.49 -28.50
C ALA A 344 2.82 -0.21 -27.04
N ASP A 345 3.81 -0.03 -26.16
CA ASP A 345 3.58 0.32 -24.75
C ASP A 345 2.93 1.71 -24.63
N PHE A 346 3.39 2.68 -25.41
CA PHE A 346 2.77 4.01 -25.45
C PHE A 346 1.29 3.92 -25.81
N LEU A 347 0.92 3.17 -26.85
CA LEU A 347 -0.46 3.02 -27.29
C LEU A 347 -1.33 2.32 -26.23
N VAL A 348 -0.88 1.20 -25.66
CA VAL A 348 -1.69 0.47 -24.66
C VAL A 348 -1.89 1.27 -23.37
N HIS A 349 -0.90 2.07 -22.94
CA HIS A 349 -1.07 2.95 -21.78
C HIS A 349 -2.08 4.07 -22.05
N HIS A 350 -2.19 4.58 -23.27
CA HIS A 350 -3.24 5.54 -23.64
C HIS A 350 -4.62 4.88 -23.68
N ILE A 351 -4.71 3.61 -24.10
CA ILE A 351 -5.96 2.84 -23.99
C ILE A 351 -6.35 2.61 -22.52
N HIS A 352 -5.40 2.29 -21.65
CA HIS A 352 -5.65 2.21 -20.20
C HIS A 352 -6.16 3.55 -19.66
N ALA A 353 -5.49 4.66 -19.99
CA ALA A 353 -5.92 5.99 -19.59
C ALA A 353 -7.35 6.27 -20.07
N PHE A 354 -7.64 6.06 -21.37
CA PHE A 354 -8.96 6.27 -21.94
C PHE A 354 -10.04 5.47 -21.20
N THR A 355 -9.85 4.16 -21.03
CA THR A 355 -10.84 3.29 -20.37
C THR A 355 -11.07 3.66 -18.90
N ILE A 356 -10.01 4.06 -18.17
CA ILE A 356 -10.12 4.57 -16.80
C ILE A 356 -10.91 5.89 -16.78
N HIS A 357 -10.60 6.85 -17.66
CA HIS A 357 -11.29 8.14 -17.70
C HIS A 357 -12.77 7.99 -18.06
N VAL A 358 -13.11 7.12 -19.01
CA VAL A 358 -14.51 6.82 -19.35
C VAL A 358 -15.23 6.16 -18.17
N THR A 359 -14.57 5.26 -17.45
CA THR A 359 -15.13 4.65 -16.23
C THR A 359 -15.41 5.72 -15.16
N ILE A 360 -14.44 6.60 -14.89
CA ILE A 360 -14.60 7.73 -13.96
C ILE A 360 -15.73 8.65 -14.42
N LEU A 361 -15.85 8.94 -15.72
CA LEU A 361 -16.93 9.76 -16.27
C LEU A 361 -18.30 9.20 -15.91
N ILE A 362 -18.51 7.91 -16.14
CA ILE A 362 -19.78 7.24 -15.85
C ILE A 362 -20.06 7.27 -14.34
N LEU A 363 -19.09 6.86 -13.52
CA LEU A 363 -19.24 6.77 -12.07
C LEU A 363 -19.45 8.15 -11.42
N LEU A 364 -18.61 9.13 -11.75
CA LEU A 364 -18.67 10.47 -11.19
C LEU A 364 -19.95 11.21 -11.60
N LYS A 365 -20.40 11.05 -12.85
CA LYS A 365 -21.70 11.59 -13.28
C LYS A 365 -22.83 10.99 -12.45
N GLY A 366 -22.81 9.68 -12.20
CA GLY A 366 -23.79 9.00 -11.35
C GLY A 366 -23.84 9.55 -9.92
N VAL A 367 -22.71 9.95 -9.35
CA VAL A 367 -22.63 10.56 -8.01
C VAL A 367 -23.15 12.00 -8.03
N LEU A 368 -22.64 12.85 -8.93
CA LEU A 368 -22.92 14.29 -8.94
C LEU A 368 -24.37 14.63 -9.34
N PHE A 369 -25.00 13.79 -10.14
CA PHE A 369 -26.36 13.98 -10.65
C PHE A 369 -27.40 13.12 -9.90
N ALA A 370 -27.01 12.47 -8.80
CA ALA A 370 -27.88 11.56 -8.06
C ALA A 370 -29.14 12.23 -7.48
N ARG A 371 -29.05 13.52 -7.13
CA ARG A 371 -30.14 14.27 -6.47
C ARG A 371 -30.97 15.13 -7.43
N SER A 372 -30.36 15.56 -8.53
CA SER A 372 -30.96 16.47 -9.51
C SER A 372 -30.14 16.46 -10.79
N SER A 373 -30.78 16.76 -11.93
CA SER A 373 -30.12 16.89 -13.23
C SER A 373 -30.35 18.24 -13.87
#